data_AF-F0RNQ0-F1
#
_entry.id   AF-F0RNQ0-F1
#
_cell.length_a   1.000
_cell.length_b   1.000
_cell.length_c   1.000
_cell.angle_alpha   90.00
_cell.angle_beta   90.00
_cell.angle_gamma   90.00
#
_symmetry.space_group_name_H-M   'P 1'
#
loop_
_entity.id
_entity.type
_entity.pdbx_description
1 polymer ?
#
loop_
_entity_poly.entity_id
_entity_poly.type
_entity_poly.pdbx_seq_one_letter_code
_entity_poly.pdbx_strand_id
1 'polypeptide(L)'
;MTFDYGAAIRERIAAEVAEHGEVPPPWAAFPSYGPHSLGWRMGDGELYSAAWTVWSASLDWSEEQRLAYLRRSPAPAEWRETVACFLWNLDVYTDAAELAQAVACAEALGL
;
A
#
# COMPACT_ATOMS: atom_id res chain seq x y z
N MET A 1 -18.38 19.81 15.98
CA MET A 1 -18.55 18.66 15.07
C MET A 1 -17.18 18.02 14.95
N THR A 2 -16.98 16.86 15.57
CA THR A 2 -15.69 16.15 15.53
C THR A 2 -15.69 15.28 14.29
N PHE A 3 -14.69 15.45 13.43
CA PHE A 3 -14.47 14.54 12.30
C PHE A 3 -13.98 13.20 12.87
N ASP A 4 -14.75 12.13 12.66
CA ASP A 4 -14.34 10.77 13.01
C ASP A 4 -13.52 10.19 11.86
N TYR A 5 -12.20 10.32 11.96
CA TYR A 5 -11.28 9.81 10.95
C TYR A 5 -11.33 8.28 10.83
N GLY A 6 -11.62 7.58 11.94
CA GLY A 6 -11.77 6.13 11.93
C GLY A 6 -13.01 5.69 11.16
N ALA A 7 -14.12 6.44 11.28
CA ALA A 7 -15.31 6.20 10.46
C ALA A 7 -15.03 6.44 8.97
N ALA A 8 -14.36 7.54 8.63
CA ALA A 8 -13.99 7.83 7.25
C ALA A 8 -13.10 6.74 6.62
N ILE A 9 -12.13 6.21 7.38
CA ILE A 9 -11.29 5.09 6.93
C ILE A 9 -12.15 3.86 6.63
N ARG A 10 -13.05 3.48 7.55
CA ARG A 10 -13.92 2.31 7.35
C ARG A 10 -14.86 2.46 6.16
N GLU A 11 -15.42 3.65 5.97
CA GLU A 11 -16.25 3.98 4.82
C GLU A 11 -15.46 3.87 3.51
N ARG A 12 -14.22 4.39 3.49
CA ARG A 12 -13.35 4.27 2.32
C ARG A 12 -13.03 2.81 2.01
N ILE A 13 -12.61 2.01 3.00
CA ILE A 13 -12.36 0.58 2.80
C ILE A 13 -13.60 -0.13 2.25
N ALA A 14 -14.78 0.13 2.83
CA ALA A 14 -16.02 -0.50 2.39
C ALA A 14 -16.37 -0.14 0.94
N ALA A 15 -16.15 1.12 0.53
CA ALA A 15 -16.37 1.56 -0.84
C ALA A 15 -15.44 0.85 -1.84
N GLU A 16 -14.14 0.82 -1.55
CA GLU A 16 -13.14 0.18 -2.42
C GLU A 16 -13.39 -1.33 -2.54
N VAL A 17 -13.68 -2.01 -1.43
CA VAL A 17 -14.01 -3.45 -1.44
C VAL A 17 -15.32 -3.72 -2.18
N ALA A 18 -16.32 -2.85 -2.06
CA ALA A 18 -17.58 -3.02 -2.80
C ALA A 18 -17.39 -2.86 -4.32
N GLU A 19 -16.48 -1.99 -4.76
CA GLU A 19 -16.23 -1.72 -6.17
C GLU A 19 -15.25 -2.73 -6.80
N HIS A 20 -14.17 -3.06 -6.10
CA HIS A 20 -13.03 -3.81 -6.64
C HIS A 20 -12.88 -5.21 -6.04
N GLY A 21 -13.64 -5.54 -4.99
CA GLY A 21 -13.49 -6.79 -4.22
C GLY A 21 -12.31 -6.78 -3.24
N GLU A 22 -11.43 -5.79 -3.33
CA GLU A 22 -10.28 -5.53 -2.47
C GLU A 22 -9.97 -4.03 -2.45
N VAL A 23 -9.05 -3.56 -1.61
CA VAL A 23 -8.57 -2.17 -1.72
C VAL A 23 -7.38 -2.17 -2.69
N PRO A 24 -7.44 -1.49 -3.85
CA PRO A 24 -6.32 -1.44 -4.80
C PRO A 24 -5.06 -0.85 -4.17
N PRO A 25 -3.85 -1.16 -4.69
CA PRO A 25 -2.65 -0.51 -4.19
C PRO A 25 -2.63 0.98 -4.59
N PRO A 26 -1.88 1.83 -3.85
CA PRO A 26 -1.87 3.27 -4.07
C PRO A 26 -1.60 3.71 -5.51
N TRP A 27 -0.69 3.04 -6.22
CA TRP A 27 -0.35 3.34 -7.61
C TRP A 27 -1.44 2.94 -8.62
N ALA A 28 -2.33 2.01 -8.26
CA ALA A 28 -3.46 1.64 -9.11
C ALA A 28 -4.62 2.64 -8.95
N ALA A 29 -4.89 3.07 -7.72
CA ALA A 29 -5.96 4.05 -7.45
C ALA A 29 -5.57 5.49 -7.82
N PHE A 30 -4.30 5.87 -7.65
CA PHE A 30 -3.78 7.20 -7.96
C PHE A 30 -2.56 7.09 -8.89
N PRO A 31 -2.74 6.72 -10.17
CA PRO A 31 -1.62 6.46 -11.10
C PRO A 31 -0.79 7.70 -11.45
N SER A 32 -1.29 8.91 -11.14
CA SER A 32 -0.55 10.17 -11.31
C SER A 32 0.29 10.55 -10.09
N TYR A 33 0.18 9.83 -8.98
CA TYR A 33 0.90 10.12 -7.74
C TYR A 33 2.12 9.21 -7.63
N GLY A 34 3.31 9.81 -7.49
CA GLY A 34 4.49 9.09 -7.03
C GLY A 34 4.42 8.82 -5.51
N PRO A 35 5.26 7.94 -4.96
CA PRO A 35 5.25 7.57 -3.53
C PRO A 35 5.50 8.76 -2.59
N HIS A 36 6.20 9.80 -3.06
CA HIS A 36 6.48 11.02 -2.28
C HIS A 36 5.60 12.21 -2.67
N SER A 37 4.52 11.99 -3.42
CA SER A 37 3.58 13.04 -3.82
C SER A 37 2.99 13.74 -2.59
N LEU A 38 2.82 15.07 -2.68
CA LEU A 38 2.11 15.85 -1.66
C LEU A 38 0.62 15.45 -1.55
N GLY A 39 0.07 14.81 -2.59
CA GLY A 39 -1.31 14.30 -2.59
C GLY A 39 -1.57 13.21 -1.55
N TRP A 40 -0.52 12.57 -1.01
CA TRP A 40 -0.65 11.62 0.10
C TRP A 40 -0.75 12.27 1.49
N ARG A 41 -0.43 13.57 1.60
CA ARG A 41 -0.36 14.27 2.90
C ARG A 41 -1.56 15.16 3.17
N MET A 42 -2.47 15.29 2.20
CA MET A 42 -3.71 16.04 2.35
C MET A 42 -4.80 15.48 1.43
N GLY A 43 -6.04 15.50 1.90
CA GLY A 43 -7.21 15.21 1.09
C GLY A 43 -7.42 13.72 0.81
N ASP A 44 -7.86 13.40 -0.41
CA ASP A 44 -8.32 12.04 -0.74
C ASP A 44 -7.20 11.00 -0.70
N GLY A 45 -5.98 11.37 -1.10
CA GLY A 45 -4.84 10.46 -1.06
C GLY A 45 -4.43 10.10 0.37
N GLU A 46 -4.49 11.03 1.32
CA GLU A 46 -4.21 10.74 2.74
C GLU A 46 -5.19 9.72 3.31
N LEU A 47 -6.49 9.93 3.07
CA LEU A 47 -7.53 9.01 3.49
C LEU A 47 -7.37 7.64 2.82
N TYR A 48 -7.05 7.61 1.52
CA TYR A 48 -6.83 6.37 0.80
C TYR A 48 -5.61 5.61 1.32
N SER A 49 -4.49 6.28 1.55
CA SER A 49 -3.27 5.66 2.08
C SER A 49 -3.53 5.04 3.46
N ALA A 50 -4.26 5.75 4.33
CA ALA A 50 -4.68 5.21 5.61
C ALA A 50 -5.64 4.01 5.45
N ALA A 51 -6.60 4.08 4.53
CA ALA A 51 -7.53 3.00 4.24
C ALA A 51 -6.82 1.74 3.72
N TRP A 52 -5.92 1.88 2.75
CA TRP A 52 -5.11 0.79 2.23
C TRP A 52 -4.25 0.16 3.32
N THR A 53 -3.56 0.97 4.13
CA THR A 53 -2.72 0.50 5.25
C THR A 53 -3.53 -0.28 6.28
N VAL A 54 -4.67 0.26 6.73
CA VAL A 54 -5.54 -0.38 7.73
C VAL A 54 -6.16 -1.65 7.18
N TRP A 55 -6.65 -1.62 5.93
CA TRP A 55 -7.20 -2.80 5.29
C TRP A 55 -6.17 -3.90 5.16
N SER A 56 -4.98 -3.62 4.61
CA SER A 56 -3.99 -4.67 4.39
C SER A 56 -3.42 -5.24 5.70
N ALA A 57 -3.25 -4.40 6.72
CA ALA A 57 -2.81 -4.85 8.04
C ALA A 57 -3.88 -5.67 8.78
N SER A 58 -5.16 -5.50 8.44
CA SER A 58 -6.25 -6.32 9.02
C SER A 58 -6.27 -7.76 8.52
N LEU A 59 -5.49 -8.07 7.48
CA LEU A 59 -5.48 -9.38 6.84
C LEU A 59 -4.25 -10.18 7.27
N ASP A 60 -4.47 -11.42 7.67
CA ASP A 60 -3.39 -12.35 8.04
C ASP A 60 -2.79 -13.00 6.78
N TRP A 61 -2.17 -12.18 5.93
CA TRP A 61 -1.62 -12.63 4.65
C TRP A 61 -0.29 -13.36 4.81
N SER A 62 -0.16 -14.49 4.11
CA SER A 62 1.14 -15.08 3.82
C SER A 62 1.93 -14.24 2.82
N GLU A 63 3.24 -14.47 2.73
CA GLU A 63 4.09 -13.83 1.71
C GLU A 63 3.58 -14.11 0.29
N GLU A 64 3.13 -15.34 0.02
CA GLU A 64 2.57 -15.73 -1.28
C GLU A 64 1.29 -14.96 -1.62
N GLN A 65 0.45 -14.67 -0.63
CA GLN A 65 -0.77 -13.89 -0.82
C GLN A 65 -0.45 -12.42 -1.12
N ARG A 66 0.52 -11.83 -0.42
CA ARG A 66 1.04 -10.48 -0.72
C ARG A 66 1.64 -10.41 -2.12
N LEU A 67 2.45 -11.40 -2.50
CA LEU A 67 3.04 -11.49 -3.82
C LEU A 67 1.96 -11.61 -4.91
N ALA A 68 0.94 -12.45 -4.70
CA ALA A 68 -0.17 -12.60 -5.63
C ALA A 68 -0.98 -11.30 -5.79
N TYR A 69 -1.16 -10.55 -4.71
CA TYR A 69 -1.79 -9.23 -4.73
C TYR A 69 -0.98 -8.23 -5.55
N LEU A 70 0.32 -8.11 -5.28
CA LEU A 70 1.22 -7.21 -6.02
C LEU A 70 1.28 -7.53 -7.51
N ARG A 71 1.23 -8.82 -7.88
CA ARG A 71 1.23 -9.25 -9.29
C ARG A 71 -0.04 -8.89 -10.07
N ARG A 72 -1.18 -8.66 -9.41
CA ARG A 72 -2.42 -8.22 -10.08
C ARG A 72 -2.33 -6.77 -10.55
N SER A 73 -1.55 -5.95 -9.85
CA SER A 73 -1.36 -4.53 -10.16
C SER A 73 0.12 -4.18 -10.08
N PRO A 74 0.91 -4.46 -11.14
CA PRO A 74 2.35 -4.18 -11.15
C PRO A 74 2.65 -2.71 -10.84
N ALA A 75 3.58 -2.47 -9.94
CA ALA A 75 3.95 -1.13 -9.52
C ALA A 75 4.95 -0.49 -10.51
N PRO A 76 4.89 0.83 -10.71
CA PRO A 76 5.99 1.56 -11.31
C PRO A 76 7.27 1.44 -10.46
N ALA A 77 8.45 1.55 -11.09
CA ALA A 77 9.73 1.30 -10.43
C ALA A 77 9.98 2.18 -9.19
N GLU A 78 9.46 3.40 -9.18
CA GLU A 78 9.56 4.31 -8.05
C GLU A 78 8.86 3.80 -6.78
N TRP A 79 7.88 2.89 -6.90
CA TRP A 79 7.14 2.32 -5.78
C TRP A 79 7.82 1.09 -5.15
N ARG A 80 9.00 0.70 -5.62
CA ARG A 80 9.65 -0.55 -5.23
C ARG A 80 9.93 -0.67 -3.73
N GLU A 81 10.25 0.44 -3.07
CA GLU A 81 10.41 0.45 -1.61
C GLU A 81 9.09 0.09 -0.90
N THR A 82 7.98 0.70 -1.32
CA THR A 82 6.64 0.37 -0.79
C THR A 82 6.25 -1.08 -1.07
N VAL A 83 6.56 -1.58 -2.27
CA VAL A 83 6.35 -2.99 -2.65
C VAL A 83 7.12 -3.93 -1.73
N ALA A 84 8.41 -3.64 -1.47
CA ALA A 84 9.25 -4.44 -0.60
C ALA A 84 8.73 -4.43 0.85
N CYS A 85 8.43 -3.24 1.39
CA CYS A 85 7.88 -3.13 2.74
C CYS A 85 6.56 -3.88 2.89
N PHE A 86 5.69 -3.79 1.87
CA PHE A 86 4.44 -4.53 1.86
C PHE A 86 4.65 -6.04 1.84
N LEU A 87 5.49 -6.54 0.92
CA LEU A 87 5.69 -7.98 0.69
C LEU A 87 6.24 -8.69 1.93
N TRP A 88 7.26 -8.10 2.57
CA TRP A 88 7.92 -8.69 3.73
C TRP A 88 7.47 -8.10 5.07
N ASN A 89 6.41 -7.28 5.06
CA ASN A 89 5.85 -6.66 6.27
C ASN A 89 6.90 -5.90 7.09
N LEU A 90 7.71 -5.09 6.39
CA LEU A 90 8.74 -4.25 6.99
C LEU A 90 8.10 -2.98 7.56
N ASP A 91 8.70 -2.44 8.61
CA ASP A 91 8.22 -1.23 9.27
C ASP A 91 9.26 -0.10 9.24
N VAL A 92 8.90 1.04 9.83
CA VAL A 92 9.74 2.24 9.87
C VAL A 92 11.04 2.07 10.68
N TYR A 93 11.19 0.97 11.41
CA TYR A 93 12.38 0.63 12.19
C TYR A 93 13.29 -0.39 11.49
N THR A 94 12.89 -0.91 10.33
CA THR A 94 13.73 -1.78 9.51
C THR A 94 15.05 -1.07 9.15
N ASP A 95 16.16 -1.79 9.31
CA ASP A 95 17.48 -1.24 9.02
C ASP A 95 17.66 -0.95 7.53
N ALA A 96 18.41 0.11 7.21
CA ALA A 96 18.61 0.53 5.82
C ALA A 96 19.25 -0.57 4.94
N ALA A 97 20.13 -1.41 5.49
CA ALA A 97 20.72 -2.53 4.76
C ALA A 97 19.71 -3.64 4.51
N GLU A 98 18.84 -3.92 5.49
CA GLU A 98 17.74 -4.88 5.34
C GLU A 98 16.73 -4.41 4.28
N LEU A 99 16.35 -3.13 4.33
CA LEU A 99 15.48 -2.52 3.35
C LEU A 99 16.09 -2.56 1.94
N ALA A 100 17.38 -2.24 1.81
CA ALA A 100 18.08 -2.32 0.52
C ALA A 100 18.10 -3.75 -0.04
N GLN A 101 18.31 -4.75 0.82
CA GLN A 101 18.27 -6.15 0.44
C GLN A 101 16.86 -6.57 -0.01
N ALA A 102 15.82 -6.13 0.71
CA ALA A 102 14.43 -6.38 0.35
C ALA A 102 14.08 -5.76 -1.00
N VAL A 103 14.46 -4.50 -1.24
CA VAL A 103 14.26 -3.83 -2.54
C VAL A 103 14.94 -4.59 -3.69
N ALA A 104 16.17 -5.06 -3.48
CA ALA A 104 16.88 -5.88 -4.47
C ALA A 104 16.18 -7.22 -4.72
N CYS A 105 15.64 -7.87 -3.68
CA CYS A 105 14.84 -9.08 -3.82
C CYS A 105 13.55 -8.82 -4.61
N ALA A 106 12.87 -7.69 -4.38
CA ALA A 106 11.64 -7.34 -5.11
C ALA A 106 11.92 -7.16 -6.60
N GLU A 107 13.01 -6.47 -6.93
CA GLU A 107 13.46 -6.31 -8.32
C GLU A 107 13.78 -7.66 -8.99
N ALA A 108 14.47 -8.56 -8.28
CA ALA A 108 14.78 -9.90 -8.79
C ALA A 108 13.52 -10.76 -9.02
N LEU A 109 12.43 -10.48 -8.30
CA LEU A 109 11.12 -11.11 -8.49
C LEU A 109 10.29 -10.47 -9.62
N GLY A 110 10.82 -9.41 -10.25
CA GLY A 110 10.14 -8.67 -11.32
C GLY A 110 9.04 -7.74 -10.80
N LEU A 111 9.16 -7.26 -9.57
CA LEU A 111 8.24 -6.32 -8.93
C LEU A 111 8.73 -4.86 -8.98
#